data_AF-A0A4W3GQS3-F1
#
_entry.id   AF-A0A4W3GQS3-F1
#
_cell.length_a   1.000
_cell.length_b   1.000
_cell.length_c   1.000
_cell.angle_alpha   90.00
_cell.angle_beta   90.00
_cell.angle_gamma   90.00
#
_symmetry.space_group_name_H-M   'P 1'
#
loop_
_entity.id
_entity.type
_entity.pdbx_description
1 polymer ?
#
loop_
_entity_poly.entity_id
_entity_poly.type
_entity_poly.pdbx_seq_one_letter_code
_entity_poly.pdbx_strand_id
1 'polypeptide(L)'
;MKQLVGQQTKEWSEMVNSHNAEEQELRDLHVMEQCDVLRKLLVSEHEQQTQQLKVIHDRLSKEMKANQAKSSMENSKAISQDKSIKNKAERERRVRELNSINTKKFLEERKRLAMKHVKEAEQLKKAQLEQLDGLEKQNEQAKEMRRMVKLEAGMARRQATVV
;
A
#
# COMPACT_ATOMS: atom_id res chain seq x y z
N MET A 1 39.46 -54.14 11.94
CA MET A 1 38.44 -53.55 12.84
C MET A 1 38.63 -52.04 13.01
N LYS A 2 39.77 -51.53 13.53
CA LYS A 2 40.02 -50.07 13.65
C LYS A 2 39.91 -49.27 12.34
N GLN A 3 40.44 -49.78 11.23
CA GLN A 3 40.33 -49.12 9.92
C GLN A 3 38.89 -49.10 9.40
N LEU A 4 38.13 -50.18 9.60
CA LEU A 4 36.73 -50.28 9.17
C LEU A 4 35.84 -49.28 9.93
N VAL A 5 36.01 -49.18 11.25
CA VAL A 5 35.29 -48.20 12.07
C VAL A 5 35.64 -46.77 11.65
N GLY A 6 36.92 -46.48 11.39
CA GLY A 6 37.33 -45.15 10.90
C GLY A 6 36.74 -44.80 9.52
N GLN A 7 36.65 -45.79 8.63
CA GLN A 7 36.00 -45.65 7.32
C GLN A 7 34.50 -45.35 7.47
N GLN A 8 33.79 -46.14 8.30
CA GLN A 8 32.36 -45.95 8.56
C GLN A 8 32.05 -44.59 9.21
N THR A 9 32.87 -44.14 10.18
CA THR A 9 32.74 -42.80 10.78
C THR A 9 32.91 -41.68 9.74
N LYS A 10 33.85 -41.86 8.80
CA LYS A 10 34.10 -40.88 7.73
C LYS A 10 32.92 -40.81 6.76
N GLU A 11 32.49 -41.95 6.23
CA GLU A 11 31.37 -42.03 5.29
C GLU A 11 30.06 -41.49 5.90
N TRP A 12 29.79 -41.83 7.16
CA TRP A 12 28.65 -41.27 7.89
C TRP A 12 28.75 -39.75 8.07
N SER A 13 29.91 -39.25 8.49
CA SER A 13 30.12 -37.82 8.68
C SER A 13 29.99 -37.04 7.37
N GLU A 14 30.50 -37.58 6.26
CA GLU A 14 30.36 -36.98 4.92
C GLU A 14 28.89 -36.92 4.48
N MET A 15 28.15 -38.01 4.64
CA MET A 15 26.72 -38.07 4.33
C MET A 15 25.90 -37.07 5.16
N VAL A 16 26.09 -37.04 6.49
CA VAL A 16 25.40 -36.09 7.37
C VAL A 16 25.73 -34.65 7.01
N ASN A 17 26.98 -34.36 6.65
CA ASN A 17 27.38 -33.03 6.21
C ASN A 17 26.72 -32.63 4.87
N SER A 18 26.56 -33.57 3.93
CA SER A 18 25.87 -33.32 2.65
C SER A 18 24.40 -33.01 2.88
N HIS A 19 23.68 -33.88 3.61
CA HIS A 19 22.27 -33.66 3.91
C HIS A 19 22.04 -32.34 4.66
N ASN A 20 22.89 -32.02 5.63
CA ASN A 20 22.80 -30.74 6.34
C ASN A 20 23.05 -29.54 5.40
N ALA A 21 23.96 -29.66 4.43
CA ALA A 21 24.22 -28.60 3.46
C ALA A 21 23.03 -28.40 2.52
N GLU A 22 22.44 -29.49 2.00
CA GLU A 22 21.26 -29.47 1.15
C GLU A 22 20.03 -28.90 1.89
N GLU A 23 19.78 -29.35 3.12
CA GLU A 23 18.72 -28.79 3.97
C GLU A 23 18.96 -27.30 4.21
N GLN A 24 20.22 -26.89 4.40
CA GLN A 24 20.54 -25.50 4.61
C GLN A 24 20.24 -24.63 3.40
N GLU A 25 20.64 -25.07 2.21
CA GLU A 25 20.39 -24.38 0.95
C GLU A 25 18.89 -24.28 0.66
N LEU A 26 18.13 -25.35 0.89
CA LEU A 26 16.68 -25.33 0.70
C LEU A 26 15.99 -24.29 1.60
N ARG A 27 16.41 -24.21 2.86
CA ARG A 27 15.87 -23.22 3.81
C ARG A 27 16.31 -21.80 3.45
N ASP A 28 17.54 -21.59 2.95
CA ASP A 28 18.02 -20.29 2.47
C ASP A 28 17.17 -19.82 1.27
N LEU A 29 16.95 -20.71 0.31
CA LEU A 29 16.09 -20.46 -0.86
C LEU A 29 14.67 -20.12 -0.45
N HIS A 30 14.08 -20.89 0.46
CA HIS A 30 12.71 -20.66 0.91
C HIS A 30 12.52 -19.29 1.56
N VAL A 31 13.48 -18.84 2.38
CA VAL A 31 13.43 -17.49 2.98
C VAL A 31 13.49 -16.41 1.90
N MET A 32 14.32 -16.58 0.87
CA MET A 32 14.39 -15.64 -0.24
C MET A 32 13.07 -15.57 -1.03
N GLU A 33 12.49 -16.72 -1.36
CA GLU A 33 11.22 -16.80 -2.07
C GLU A 33 10.08 -16.18 -1.27
N GLN A 34 10.01 -16.44 0.05
CA GLN A 34 9.02 -15.81 0.93
C GLN A 34 9.14 -14.28 0.93
N CYS A 35 10.37 -13.76 1.04
CA CYS A 35 10.62 -12.31 0.99
C CYS A 35 10.09 -11.69 -0.31
N ASP A 36 10.34 -12.35 -1.45
CA ASP A 36 9.93 -11.89 -2.76
C ASP A 36 8.42 -11.94 -2.96
N VAL A 37 7.77 -13.03 -2.52
CA VAL A 37 6.32 -13.19 -2.61
C VAL A 37 5.60 -12.16 -1.74
N LEU A 38 6.03 -11.99 -0.50
CA LEU A 38 5.44 -10.99 0.41
C LEU A 38 5.56 -9.57 -0.16
N ARG A 39 6.71 -9.23 -0.74
CA ARG A 39 6.90 -7.93 -1.40
C ARG A 39 5.95 -7.76 -2.59
N LYS A 40 5.84 -8.77 -3.46
CA LYS A 40 4.95 -8.71 -4.64
C LYS A 40 3.49 -8.55 -4.23
N LEU A 41 3.04 -9.30 -3.23
CA LEU A 41 1.67 -9.19 -2.70
C LEU A 41 1.41 -7.80 -2.12
N LEU A 42 2.35 -7.26 -1.33
CA LEU A 42 2.22 -5.94 -0.73
C LEU A 42 2.13 -4.84 -1.80
N VAL A 43 2.99 -4.88 -2.82
CA VAL A 43 2.96 -3.92 -3.94
C VAL A 43 1.64 -4.02 -4.72
N SER A 44 1.18 -5.23 -5.01
CA SER A 44 -0.11 -5.45 -5.68
C SER A 44 -1.27 -4.86 -4.89
N GLU A 45 -1.29 -5.05 -3.57
CA GLU A 45 -2.32 -4.48 -2.69
C GLU A 45 -2.22 -2.93 -2.66
N HIS A 46 -1.01 -2.38 -2.63
CA HIS A 46 -0.79 -0.92 -2.70
C HIS A 46 -1.31 -0.31 -4.01
N GLU A 47 -1.09 -0.97 -5.14
CA GLU A 47 -1.63 -0.57 -6.43
C GLU A 47 -3.16 -0.59 -6.44
N GLN A 48 -3.76 -1.66 -5.89
CA GLN A 48 -5.22 -1.79 -5.78
C GLN A 48 -5.82 -0.68 -4.90
N GLN A 49 -5.23 -0.41 -3.74
CA GLN A 49 -5.67 0.67 -2.83
C GLN A 49 -5.56 2.05 -3.49
N THR A 50 -4.46 2.30 -4.21
CA THR A 50 -4.27 3.55 -4.96
C THR A 50 -5.34 3.72 -6.03
N GLN A 51 -5.66 2.65 -6.76
CA GLN A 51 -6.67 2.68 -7.81
C GLN A 51 -8.07 2.87 -7.23
N GLN A 52 -8.39 2.21 -6.12
CA GLN A 52 -9.65 2.38 -5.42
C GLN A 52 -9.84 3.81 -4.92
N LEU A 53 -8.78 4.43 -4.36
CA LEU A 53 -8.83 5.82 -3.92
C LEU A 53 -9.12 6.78 -5.09
N LYS A 54 -8.48 6.57 -6.25
CA LYS A 54 -8.76 7.35 -7.47
C LYS A 54 -10.22 7.24 -7.90
N VAL A 55 -10.78 6.03 -7.91
CA VAL A 55 -12.20 5.82 -8.25
C VAL A 55 -13.12 6.57 -7.30
N ILE A 56 -12.83 6.57 -5.99
CA ILE A 56 -13.58 7.32 -4.99
C ILE A 56 -13.48 8.83 -5.24
N HIS A 57 -12.27 9.35 -5.47
CA HIS A 57 -12.03 10.77 -5.78
C HIS A 57 -12.78 11.23 -7.03
N ASP A 58 -12.79 10.42 -8.08
CA ASP A 58 -13.53 10.70 -9.31
C ASP A 58 -15.05 10.73 -9.07
N ARG A 59 -15.56 9.78 -8.28
CA ARG A 59 -16.98 9.74 -7.91
C ARG A 59 -17.38 10.99 -7.12
N LEU A 60 -16.61 11.34 -6.09
CA LEU A 60 -16.86 12.53 -5.27
C LEU A 60 -16.81 13.82 -6.09
N SER A 61 -15.88 13.91 -7.05
CA SER A 61 -15.78 15.05 -7.96
C SER A 61 -17.00 15.18 -8.88
N LYS A 62 -17.52 14.05 -9.39
CA LYS A 62 -18.75 14.03 -10.19
C LYS A 62 -19.97 14.42 -9.36
N GLU A 63 -20.08 13.87 -8.15
CA GLU A 63 -21.17 14.17 -7.22
C GLU A 63 -21.20 15.66 -6.83
N MET A 64 -20.04 16.24 -6.48
CA MET A 64 -19.93 17.67 -6.20
C MET A 64 -20.41 18.51 -7.39
N LYS A 65 -19.98 18.21 -8.62
CA LYS A 65 -20.44 18.94 -9.82
C LYS A 65 -21.95 18.82 -10.03
N ALA A 66 -22.52 17.63 -9.82
CA ALA A 66 -23.96 17.41 -9.91
C ALA A 66 -24.72 18.23 -8.86
N ASN A 67 -24.21 18.27 -7.62
CA ASN A 67 -24.78 19.08 -6.53
C ASN A 67 -24.71 20.58 -6.82
N GLN A 68 -23.60 21.07 -7.40
CA GLN A 68 -23.45 22.46 -7.82
C GLN A 68 -24.45 22.84 -8.92
N ALA A 69 -24.64 21.97 -9.92
CA ALA A 69 -25.62 22.16 -10.98
C ALA A 69 -27.06 22.17 -10.43
N LYS A 70 -27.40 21.22 -9.55
CA LYS A 70 -28.70 21.15 -8.88
C LYS A 70 -28.98 22.41 -8.07
N SER A 71 -28.04 22.83 -7.23
CA SER A 71 -28.18 24.05 -6.42
C SER A 71 -28.35 25.29 -7.29
N SER A 72 -27.61 25.41 -8.40
CA SER A 72 -27.76 26.54 -9.34
C SER A 72 -29.15 26.59 -9.96
N MET A 73 -29.69 25.43 -10.35
CA MET A 73 -31.04 25.33 -10.90
C MET A 73 -32.10 25.67 -9.85
N GLU A 74 -31.98 25.17 -8.63
CA GLU A 74 -32.89 25.46 -7.52
C GLU A 74 -32.88 26.95 -7.16
N ASN A 75 -31.71 27.56 -7.06
CA ASN A 75 -31.58 29.00 -6.78
C ASN A 75 -32.19 29.85 -7.91
N SER A 76 -32.02 29.43 -9.17
CA SER A 76 -32.64 30.11 -10.32
C SER A 76 -34.18 30.01 -10.29
N LYS A 77 -34.71 28.83 -9.92
CA LYS A 77 -36.15 28.63 -9.71
C LYS A 77 -36.68 29.51 -8.58
N ALA A 78 -35.96 29.59 -7.46
CA ALA A 78 -36.33 30.43 -6.32
C ALA A 78 -36.45 31.91 -6.71
N ILE A 79 -35.48 32.46 -7.47
CA ILE A 79 -35.57 33.83 -7.98
C ILE A 79 -36.77 34.00 -8.92
N SER A 80 -37.06 33.03 -9.80
CA SER A 80 -38.19 33.13 -10.71
C SER A 80 -39.56 33.10 -10.01
N GLN A 81 -39.65 32.41 -8.87
CA GLN A 81 -40.88 32.25 -8.09
C GLN A 81 -41.05 33.34 -7.02
N ASP A 82 -40.02 34.17 -6.81
CA ASP A 82 -40.03 35.25 -5.83
C ASP A 82 -40.98 36.38 -6.25
N LYS A 83 -42.13 36.45 -5.59
CA LYS A 83 -43.18 37.47 -5.83
C LYS A 83 -42.77 38.88 -5.38
N SER A 84 -41.69 39.03 -4.61
CA SER A 84 -41.19 40.34 -4.18
C SER A 84 -40.47 41.11 -5.30
N ILE A 85 -40.03 40.42 -6.35
CA ILE A 85 -39.31 41.01 -7.49
C ILE A 85 -40.32 41.68 -8.42
N LYS A 86 -40.26 43.00 -8.51
CA LYS A 86 -41.33 43.79 -9.17
C LYS A 86 -41.11 44.00 -10.66
N ASN A 87 -39.87 43.87 -11.15
CA ASN A 87 -39.55 44.13 -12.56
C ASN A 87 -38.37 43.29 -13.09
N LYS A 88 -38.21 43.31 -14.42
CA LYS A 88 -37.18 42.55 -15.13
C LYS A 88 -35.74 42.97 -14.75
N ALA A 89 -35.50 44.27 -14.61
CA ALA A 89 -34.17 44.79 -14.27
C ALA A 89 -33.69 44.33 -12.89
N GLU A 90 -34.59 44.33 -11.90
CA GLU A 90 -34.32 43.81 -10.56
C GLU A 90 -34.05 42.30 -10.60
N ARG A 91 -34.85 41.54 -11.36
CA ARG A 91 -34.63 40.10 -11.56
C ARG A 91 -33.24 39.82 -12.13
N GLU A 92 -32.87 40.51 -13.21
CA GLU A 92 -31.56 40.34 -13.83
C GLU A 92 -30.42 40.71 -12.87
N ARG A 93 -30.58 41.76 -12.07
CA ARG A 93 -29.61 42.12 -11.02
C ARG A 93 -29.45 41.00 -10.00
N ARG A 94 -30.56 40.46 -9.45
CA ARG A 94 -30.51 39.35 -8.47
C ARG A 94 -29.90 38.08 -9.07
N VAL A 95 -30.18 37.78 -10.34
CA VAL A 95 -29.54 36.64 -11.04
C VAL A 95 -28.03 36.84 -11.17
N ARG A 96 -27.56 38.04 -11.54
CA ARG A 96 -26.11 38.33 -11.62
C ARG A 96 -25.42 38.19 -10.27
N GLU A 97 -26.03 38.74 -9.22
CA GLU A 97 -25.50 38.65 -7.85
C GLU A 97 -25.43 37.20 -7.36
N LEU A 98 -26.52 36.44 -7.55
CA LEU A 98 -26.55 35.02 -7.22
C LEU A 98 -25.48 34.22 -7.98
N ASN A 99 -25.31 34.48 -9.29
CA ASN A 99 -24.30 33.80 -10.09
C ASN A 99 -22.88 34.10 -9.60
N SER A 100 -22.61 35.34 -9.20
CA SER A 100 -21.32 35.71 -8.59
C SER A 100 -21.10 34.95 -7.27
N ILE A 101 -22.10 34.91 -6.39
CA ILE A 101 -22.05 34.19 -5.11
C ILE A 101 -21.82 32.70 -5.33
N ASN A 102 -22.59 32.07 -6.22
CA ASN A 102 -22.47 30.64 -6.55
C ASN A 102 -21.09 30.33 -7.13
N THR A 103 -20.59 31.16 -8.04
CA THR A 103 -19.25 30.97 -8.64
C THR A 103 -18.17 30.96 -7.57
N LYS A 104 -18.20 31.93 -6.64
CA LYS A 104 -17.26 31.98 -5.52
C LYS A 104 -17.35 30.73 -4.64
N LYS A 105 -18.57 30.37 -4.21
CA LYS A 105 -18.82 29.19 -3.39
C LYS A 105 -18.31 27.90 -4.06
N PHE A 106 -18.61 27.71 -5.34
CA PHE A 106 -18.22 26.51 -6.07
C PHE A 106 -16.71 26.40 -6.26
N LEU A 107 -16.02 27.53 -6.48
CA LEU A 107 -14.56 27.55 -6.55
C LEU A 107 -13.94 27.15 -5.21
N GLU A 108 -14.46 27.67 -4.09
CA GLU A 108 -14.00 27.32 -2.75
C GLU A 108 -14.23 25.84 -2.42
N GLU A 109 -15.42 25.30 -2.75
CA GLU A 109 -15.73 23.88 -2.60
C GLU A 109 -14.77 22.99 -3.41
N ARG A 110 -14.53 23.35 -4.68
CA ARG A 110 -13.60 22.63 -5.56
C ARG A 110 -12.18 22.67 -5.01
N LYS A 111 -11.72 23.83 -4.53
CA LYS A 111 -10.40 23.97 -3.91
C LYS A 111 -10.28 23.10 -2.68
N ARG A 112 -11.28 23.13 -1.79
CA ARG A 112 -11.32 22.30 -0.58
C ARG A 112 -11.30 20.82 -0.89
N LEU A 113 -12.09 20.37 -1.87
CA LEU A 113 -12.11 18.97 -2.29
C LEU A 113 -10.77 18.54 -2.89
N ALA A 114 -10.16 19.36 -3.75
CA ALA A 114 -8.84 19.07 -4.33
C ALA A 114 -7.75 18.95 -3.24
N MET A 115 -7.73 19.88 -2.28
CA MET A 115 -6.81 19.82 -1.14
C MET A 115 -7.03 18.55 -0.30
N LYS A 116 -8.29 18.15 -0.09
CA LYS A 116 -8.63 16.91 0.61
C LYS A 116 -8.08 15.68 -0.14
N HIS A 117 -8.29 15.59 -1.45
CA HIS A 117 -7.78 14.48 -2.27
C HIS A 117 -6.25 14.37 -2.22
N VAL A 118 -5.55 15.50 -2.32
CA VAL A 118 -4.08 15.53 -2.20
C VAL A 118 -3.64 14.99 -0.84
N LYS A 119 -4.24 15.49 0.25
CA LYS A 119 -3.90 15.05 1.60
C LYS A 119 -4.15 13.55 1.80
N GLU A 120 -5.28 13.03 1.33
CA GLU A 120 -5.60 11.60 1.42
C GLU A 120 -4.61 10.74 0.62
N ALA A 121 -4.22 11.18 -0.58
CA ALA A 121 -3.24 10.49 -1.40
C ALA A 121 -1.84 10.49 -0.76
N GLU A 122 -1.42 11.61 -0.17
CA GLU A 122 -0.15 11.71 0.58
C GLU A 122 -0.15 10.81 1.82
N GLN A 123 -1.26 10.76 2.55
CA GLN A 123 -1.41 9.86 3.70
C GLN A 123 -1.33 8.39 3.29
N LEU A 124 -2.02 8.00 2.22
CA LEU A 124 -1.95 6.64 1.69
C LEU A 124 -0.51 6.30 1.27
N LYS A 125 0.15 7.17 0.50
CA LYS A 125 1.54 6.98 0.07
C LYS A 125 2.50 6.85 1.25
N LYS A 126 2.32 7.66 2.30
CA LYS A 126 3.12 7.58 3.52
C LYS A 126 2.94 6.22 4.20
N ALA A 127 1.70 5.75 4.38
CA ALA A 127 1.43 4.45 4.97
C ALA A 127 2.02 3.30 4.14
N GLN A 128 1.93 3.38 2.82
CA GLN A 128 2.53 2.39 1.91
C GLN A 128 4.06 2.33 2.03
N LEU A 129 4.72 3.49 2.13
CA LEU A 129 6.17 3.57 2.36
C LEU A 129 6.57 2.95 3.70
N GLU A 130 5.84 3.25 4.78
CA GLU A 130 6.08 2.68 6.12
C GLU A 130 5.89 1.15 6.14
N GLN A 131 4.89 0.63 5.42
CA GLN A 131 4.66 -0.81 5.28
C GLN A 131 5.78 -1.50 4.50
N LEU A 132 6.29 -0.88 3.42
CA LEU A 132 7.41 -1.43 2.65
C LEU A 132 8.71 -1.44 3.47
N ASP A 133 9.04 -0.35 4.15
CA ASP A 133 10.20 -0.27 5.05
C ASP A 133 10.11 -1.30 6.19
N GLY A 134 8.92 -1.46 6.77
CA GLY A 134 8.67 -2.49 7.78
C GLY A 134 8.91 -3.91 7.25
N LEU A 135 8.40 -4.22 6.05
CA LEU A 135 8.60 -5.51 5.41
C LEU A 135 10.08 -5.75 5.06
N GLU A 136 10.79 -4.72 4.58
CA GLU A 136 12.23 -4.81 4.28
C GLU A 136 13.06 -5.14 5.51
N LYS A 137 12.77 -4.48 6.64
CA LYS A 137 13.42 -4.76 7.93
C LYS A 137 13.16 -6.19 8.39
N GLN A 138 11.91 -6.66 8.30
CA GLN A 138 11.56 -8.04 8.66
C GLN A 138 12.27 -9.07 7.76
N ASN A 139 12.33 -8.80 6.46
CA ASN A 139 13.02 -9.66 5.50
C ASN A 139 14.53 -9.72 5.77
N GLU A 140 15.17 -8.59 6.10
CA GLU A 140 16.60 -8.58 6.43
C GLU A 140 16.88 -9.31 7.75
N GLN A 141 16.04 -9.11 8.77
CA GLN A 141 16.13 -9.86 10.03
C GLN A 141 16.01 -11.38 9.81
N ALA A 142 15.09 -11.83 8.96
CA ALA A 142 14.93 -13.24 8.62
C ALA A 142 16.19 -13.81 7.93
N LYS A 143 16.78 -13.05 7.01
CA LYS A 143 18.04 -13.43 6.33
C LYS A 143 19.22 -13.45 7.30
N GLU A 144 19.31 -12.49 8.20
CA GLU A 144 20.38 -12.42 9.20
C GLU A 144 20.30 -13.58 10.18
N MET A 145 19.12 -13.87 10.72
CA MET A 145 18.88 -15.04 11.57
C MET A 145 19.29 -16.34 10.85
N ARG A 146 18.99 -16.43 9.55
CA ARG A 146 19.39 -17.59 8.74
C ARG A 146 20.91 -17.71 8.61
N ARG A 147 21.62 -16.61 8.40
CA ARG A 147 23.10 -16.56 8.39
C ARG A 147 23.69 -16.99 9.74
N MET A 148 23.08 -16.56 10.85
CA MET A 148 23.51 -16.95 12.21
C MET A 148 23.37 -18.45 12.45
N VAL A 149 22.23 -19.05 12.10
CA VAL A 149 22.03 -20.51 12.19
C VAL A 149 23.06 -21.28 11.36
N LYS A 150 23.42 -20.78 10.18
CA LYS A 150 24.45 -21.38 9.33
C LYS A 150 25.84 -21.34 9.97
N LEU A 151 26.20 -20.22 10.62
CA LEU A 151 27.45 -20.08 11.37
C LEU A 151 27.51 -21.03 12.57
N GLU A 152 26.43 -21.09 13.37
CA GLU A 152 26.32 -21.99 14.52
C GLU A 152 26.46 -23.46 14.11
N ALA A 153 25.75 -23.87 13.05
CA ALA A 153 25.86 -25.21 12.50
C ALA A 153 27.26 -25.53 11.96
N GLY A 154 28.00 -24.54 11.46
CA GLY A 154 29.40 -24.68 11.07
C GLY A 154 30.32 -24.96 12.27
N MET A 155 30.14 -24.22 13.36
CA MET A 155 30.92 -24.36 14.60
C MET A 155 30.60 -25.66 15.37
N ALA A 156 29.37 -26.18 15.24
CA ALA A 156 28.93 -27.39 15.93
C ALA A 156 29.38 -28.69 15.26
N ARG A 157 29.99 -28.66 14.06
CA ARG A 157 30.43 -29.88 13.34
C ARG A 157 31.54 -30.60 14.11
N ARG A 158 31.26 -31.82 14.55
CA ARG A 158 32.25 -32.78 15.08
C ARG A 158 32.11 -34.12 14.35
N GLN A 159 33.19 -34.91 14.29
CA GLN A 159 33.10 -36.30 13.85
C GLN A 159 32.14 -37.05 14.77
N ALA A 160 31.08 -37.62 14.21
CA ALA A 160 30.10 -38.41 14.93
C ALA A 160 30.10 -39.83 14.38
N THR A 161 30.29 -40.81 15.26
CA THR A 161 30.21 -42.24 14.93
C THR A 161 28.82 -42.73 15.30
N VAL A 162 28.12 -43.37 14.35
CA VAL A 162 26.92 -44.15 14.67
C VAL A 162 27.37 -45.48 15.25
N VAL A 163 26.90 -45.79 16.47
CA VAL A 163 27.15 -47.05 17.17
C VAL A 163 25.90 -47.91 17.08
#